data_AF-A0A971QUF7-F1
#
_entry.id   AF-A0A971QUF7-F1
#
_cell.length_a   1.000
_cell.length_b   1.000
_cell.length_c   1.000
_cell.angle_alpha   90.00
_cell.angle_beta   90.00
_cell.angle_gamma   90.00
#
_symmetry.space_group_name_H-M   'P 1'
#
loop_
_entity.id
_entity.type
_entity.pdbx_description
1 polymer ?
#
loop_
_entity_poly.entity_id
_entity_poly.type
_entity_poly.pdbx_seq_one_letter_code
_entity_poly.pdbx_strand_id
1 'polypeptide(L)'
;MQPKDMLKQMIDFNKSAYENAFKNMNMLQEQMEKVINLYIDQASGMSEEGKKAAKEWASMYRKGFEDYRKLVDENFKKLEAFFQEK
;
A
#
# COMPACT_ATOMS: atom_id res chain seq x y z
N MET A 1 -27.59 -17.60 11.12
CA MET A 1 -27.22 -16.26 10.60
C MET A 1 -27.85 -16.07 9.24
N GLN A 2 -28.32 -14.86 8.90
CA GLN A 2 -28.78 -14.61 7.54
C GLN A 2 -27.57 -14.45 6.59
N PRO A 3 -27.71 -14.76 5.29
CA PRO A 3 -26.61 -14.63 4.33
C PRO A 3 -25.96 -13.23 4.32
N LYS A 4 -26.75 -12.15 4.53
CA LYS A 4 -26.26 -10.76 4.63
C LYS A 4 -25.31 -10.57 5.84
N ASP A 5 -25.62 -11.18 6.98
CA ASP A 5 -24.79 -11.11 8.19
C ASP A 5 -23.47 -11.86 8.01
N MET A 6 -23.51 -13.03 7.35
CA MET A 6 -22.30 -13.81 7.06
C MET A 6 -21.38 -13.06 6.09
N LEU A 7 -21.96 -12.44 5.07
CA LEU A 7 -21.20 -11.63 4.11
C LEU A 7 -20.56 -10.42 4.80
N LYS A 8 -21.30 -9.73 5.69
CA LYS A 8 -20.75 -8.63 6.47
C LYS A 8 -19.56 -9.07 7.33
N GLN A 9 -19.69 -10.16 8.08
CA GLN A 9 -18.60 -10.69 8.90
C GLN A 9 -17.37 -11.05 8.07
N MET A 10 -17.57 -11.66 6.89
CA MET A 10 -16.48 -11.97 5.97
C MET A 10 -15.76 -10.70 5.50
N ILE A 11 -16.50 -9.63 5.18
CA ILE A 11 -15.91 -8.36 4.76
C ILE A 11 -15.13 -7.70 5.90
N ASP A 12 -15.68 -7.69 7.12
CA ASP A 12 -15.01 -7.13 8.31
C ASP A 12 -13.69 -7.88 8.60
N PHE A 13 -13.69 -9.21 8.46
CA PHE A 13 -12.48 -10.04 8.58
C PHE A 13 -11.45 -9.69 7.51
N ASN A 14 -11.85 -9.62 6.24
CA ASN A 14 -10.96 -9.27 5.13
C ASN A 14 -10.36 -7.87 5.29
N LYS A 15 -11.16 -6.89 5.75
CA LYS A 15 -10.69 -5.54 6.07
C LYS A 15 -9.61 -5.56 7.14
N SER A 16 -9.86 -6.25 8.25
CA SER A 16 -8.91 -6.37 9.35
C SER A 16 -7.61 -7.07 8.92
N ALA A 17 -7.71 -8.14 8.13
CA ALA A 17 -6.55 -8.85 7.59
C ALA A 17 -5.73 -7.96 6.65
N TYR A 18 -6.42 -7.23 5.76
CA TYR A 18 -5.79 -6.27 4.85
C TYR A 18 -5.08 -5.15 5.61
N GLU A 19 -5.75 -4.48 6.55
CA GLU A 19 -5.17 -3.37 7.32
C GLU A 19 -3.89 -3.80 8.06
N ASN A 20 -3.90 -4.99 8.68
CA ASN A 20 -2.73 -5.54 9.35
C ASN A 20 -1.60 -5.87 8.38
N ALA A 21 -1.90 -6.56 7.28
CA ALA A 21 -0.90 -6.88 6.26
C ALA A 21 -0.30 -5.60 5.66
N PHE A 22 -1.14 -4.62 5.34
CA PHE A 22 -0.72 -3.37 4.73
C PHE A 22 0.16 -2.54 5.65
N LYS A 23 -0.17 -2.47 6.94
CA LYS A 23 0.67 -1.80 7.94
C LYS A 23 2.07 -2.42 7.99
N ASN A 24 2.16 -3.74 8.03
CA ASN A 24 3.45 -4.44 8.05
C ASN A 24 4.23 -4.23 6.74
N MET A 25 3.56 -4.31 5.59
CA MET A 25 4.19 -4.02 4.29
C MET A 25 4.69 -2.58 4.19
N ASN A 26 3.92 -1.60 4.66
CA ASN A 26 4.34 -0.20 4.65
C ASN A 26 5.61 0.01 5.48
N MET A 27 5.71 -0.62 6.66
CA MET A 27 6.93 -0.56 7.47
C MET A 27 8.13 -1.17 6.77
N LEU A 28 7.97 -2.33 6.12
CA LEU A 28 9.03 -2.97 5.35
C LEU A 28 9.48 -2.12 4.16
N GLN A 29 8.51 -1.53 3.45
CA GLN A 29 8.77 -0.66 2.32
C GLN A 29 9.53 0.60 2.73
N GLU A 30 9.16 1.27 3.83
CA GLU A 30 9.88 2.44 4.34
C GLU A 30 11.35 2.12 4.67
N GLN A 31 11.63 0.93 5.20
CA GLN A 31 13.01 0.49 5.47
C GLN A 31 13.75 0.20 4.17
N MET A 32 13.11 -0.49 3.23
CA MET A 32 13.71 -0.82 1.94
C MET A 32 14.01 0.42 1.10
N GLU A 33 13.12 1.42 1.09
CA GLU A 33 13.34 2.70 0.41
C GLU A 33 14.56 3.43 0.95
N LYS A 34 14.80 3.41 2.26
CA LYS A 34 16.02 3.99 2.86
C LYS A 34 17.27 3.28 2.36
N VAL A 35 17.26 1.94 2.35
CA VAL A 35 18.39 1.12 1.88
C VAL A 35 18.65 1.34 0.40
N ILE A 36 17.60 1.39 -0.43
CA ILE A 36 17.71 1.63 -1.87
C ILE A 36 18.28 3.03 -2.14
N ASN A 37 17.79 4.07 -1.44
CA ASN A 37 18.30 5.43 -1.60
C ASN A 37 19.78 5.52 -1.21
N LEU A 38 20.19 4.91 -0.08
CA LEU A 38 21.59 4.81 0.32
C LEU A 38 22.44 4.10 -0.74
N TYR A 39 21.94 3.01 -1.31
CA TYR A 39 22.63 2.27 -2.36
C TYR A 39 22.81 3.12 -3.64
N ILE A 40 21.77 3.84 -4.07
CA ILE A 40 21.83 4.76 -5.22
C ILE A 40 22.88 5.86 -4.97
N ASP A 41 22.89 6.44 -3.77
CA ASP A 41 23.83 7.51 -3.40
C ASP A 41 25.29 7.04 -3.42
N GLN A 42 25.53 5.81 -2.99
CA GLN A 42 26.86 5.19 -2.93
C GLN A 42 27.31 4.53 -4.23
N ALA A 43 26.43 4.43 -5.24
CA ALA A 43 26.74 3.77 -6.49
C ALA A 43 27.80 4.57 -7.30
N SER A 44 29.06 4.16 -7.22
CA SER A 44 30.19 4.77 -7.92
C SER A 44 30.14 4.62 -9.44
N GLY A 45 29.34 3.67 -9.95
CA GLY A 45 29.18 3.40 -11.39
C GLY A 45 28.02 4.14 -12.06
N MET A 46 27.33 5.03 -11.35
CA MET A 46 26.13 5.72 -11.85
C MET A 46 26.39 7.22 -12.00
N SER A 47 26.04 7.79 -13.15
CA SER A 47 26.07 9.25 -13.34
C SER A 47 25.04 9.94 -12.44
N GLU A 48 25.18 11.24 -12.23
CA GLU A 48 24.23 12.02 -11.43
C GLU A 48 22.81 11.99 -12.04
N GLU A 49 22.70 12.04 -13.37
CA GLU A 49 21.42 11.86 -14.07
C GLU A 49 20.83 10.46 -13.83
N GLY A 50 21.68 9.43 -13.83
CA GLY A 50 21.27 8.06 -13.55
C GLY A 50 20.75 7.90 -12.12
N LYS A 51 21.44 8.49 -11.14
CA LYS A 51 20.99 8.50 -9.73
C LYS A 51 19.66 9.23 -9.59
N LYS A 52 19.49 10.37 -10.26
CA LYS A 52 18.24 11.12 -10.27
C LYS A 52 17.09 10.27 -10.84
N ALA A 53 17.28 9.64 -11.99
CA ALA A 53 16.28 8.77 -12.60
C ALA A 53 15.92 7.57 -11.69
N ALA A 54 16.91 6.97 -11.02
CA ALA A 54 16.67 5.88 -10.07
C ALA A 54 15.85 6.33 -8.85
N LYS A 55 16.12 7.52 -8.30
CA LYS A 55 15.33 8.12 -7.20
C LYS A 55 13.91 8.46 -7.62
N GLU A 56 13.74 9.02 -8.82
CA GLU A 56 12.41 9.27 -9.39
C GLU A 56 11.62 7.96 -9.55
N TRP A 57 12.27 6.91 -10.03
CA TRP A 57 11.65 5.58 -10.13
C TRP A 57 11.24 5.01 -8.76
N ALA A 58 12.11 5.11 -7.74
CA ALA A 58 11.77 4.70 -6.38
C ALA A 58 10.57 5.49 -5.82
N SER A 59 10.50 6.80 -6.07
CA SER A 59 9.36 7.64 -5.68
C SER A 59 8.06 7.22 -6.39
N MET A 60 8.13 6.87 -7.68
CA MET A 60 6.95 6.36 -8.41
C MET A 60 6.43 5.05 -7.81
N TYR A 61 7.33 4.15 -7.38
CA TYR A 61 6.95 2.92 -6.70
C TYR A 61 6.23 3.21 -5.37
N ARG A 62 6.77 4.15 -4.57
CA ARG A 62 6.13 4.63 -3.34
C ARG A 62 4.72 5.15 -3.59
N LYS A 63 4.57 6.02 -4.60
CA LYS A 63 3.28 6.57 -4.99
C LYS A 63 2.29 5.47 -5.40
N GLY A 64 2.72 4.50 -6.21
CA GLY A 64 1.87 3.38 -6.64
C GLY A 64 1.35 2.55 -5.46
N PHE A 65 2.20 2.31 -4.46
CA PHE A 65 1.79 1.63 -3.22
C PHE A 65 0.74 2.42 -2.43
N GLU A 66 0.94 3.74 -2.29
CA GLU A 66 -0.02 4.63 -1.60
C GLU A 66 -1.37 4.72 -2.34
N ASP A 67 -1.32 4.83 -3.68
CA ASP A 67 -2.52 4.86 -4.52
C ASP A 67 -3.31 3.54 -4.40
N TYR A 68 -2.62 2.40 -4.39
CA TYR A 68 -3.26 1.10 -4.17
C TYR A 68 -3.93 1.00 -2.79
N ARG A 69 -3.25 1.47 -1.73
CA ARG A 69 -3.84 1.56 -0.39
C ARG A 69 -5.15 2.33 -0.41
N LYS A 70 -5.10 3.54 -0.98
CA LYS A 70 -6.22 4.46 -1.03
C LYS A 70 -7.40 3.83 -1.78
N LEU A 71 -7.14 3.16 -2.90
CA LEU A 71 -8.15 2.44 -3.67
C LEU A 71 -8.84 1.36 -2.84
N VAL A 72 -8.08 0.55 -2.10
CA VAL A 72 -8.65 -0.51 -1.25
C VAL A 72 -9.46 0.08 -0.09
N ASP A 73 -8.93 1.11 0.59
CA ASP A 73 -9.61 1.82 1.67
C ASP A 73 -10.95 2.41 1.20
N GLU A 74 -10.97 3.02 0.01
CA GLU A 74 -12.18 3.54 -0.62
C GLU A 74 -13.19 2.43 -0.95
N ASN A 75 -12.74 1.28 -1.42
CA ASN A 75 -13.62 0.15 -1.73
C ASN A 75 -14.22 -0.47 -0.46
N PHE A 76 -13.45 -0.61 0.63
CA PHE A 76 -14.01 -1.04 1.92
C PHE A 76 -15.07 -0.05 2.43
N LYS A 77 -14.85 1.26 2.31
CA LYS A 77 -15.87 2.28 2.67
C LYS A 77 -17.15 2.12 1.86
N LYS A 78 -17.05 1.87 0.55
CA LYS A 78 -18.22 1.63 -0.31
C LYS A 78 -18.98 0.37 0.09
N LEU A 79 -18.26 -0.71 0.41
CA LEU A 79 -18.88 -1.94 0.93
C LEU A 79 -19.60 -1.67 2.25
N GLU A 80 -18.96 -0.98 3.20
CA GLU A 80 -19.58 -0.61 4.48
C GLU A 80 -20.86 0.22 4.29
N ALA A 81 -20.84 1.20 3.38
CA ALA A 81 -22.02 2.00 3.04
C ALA A 81 -23.17 1.15 2.47
N PHE A 82 -22.87 0.20 1.58
CA PHE A 82 -23.87 -0.73 1.03
C PHE A 82 -24.57 -1.57 2.11
N PHE A 83 -23.88 -1.96 3.18
CA PHE A 83 -24.50 -2.68 4.30
C PHE A 83 -25.22 -1.78 5.31
N GLN A 84 -24.97 -0.46 5.29
CA GLN A 84 -25.67 0.53 6.11
C GLN A 84 -26.96 1.04 5.47
N GLU A 85 -27.04 1.04 4.13
CA GLU A 85 -28.29 1.27 3.42
C GLU A 85 -29.29 0.12 3.69
N LYS A 86 -30.50 0.48 4.13
CA LYS A 86 -31.58 -0.45 4.51
C LYS A 86 -32.12 -1.20 3.30
#